data_AF-A0A966SPP5-F1
#
_entry.id   AF-A0A966SPP5-F1
#
_cell.length_a   1.000
_cell.length_b   1.000
_cell.length_c   1.000
_cell.angle_alpha   90.00
_cell.angle_beta   90.00
_cell.angle_gamma   90.00
#
_symmetry.space_group_name_H-M   'P 1'
#
loop_
_entity.id
_entity.type
_entity.pdbx_description
1 polymer ?
#
loop_
_entity_poly.entity_id
_entity_poly.type
_entity_poly.pdbx_seq_one_letter_code
_entity_poly.pdbx_strand_id
1 'polypeptide(L)'
;MHPQNDSPFHRAAPLRPRTRREFLWESGGGLGGLALASLLQSDSLLAASADSIGNRQSAIGNSLTPHFPARAKRVVHLFMAGAASHLDLFDFKPELVKRDGQPSDFGEAVEAFQNGLGPWKKPVWDFKAYGQSGKMLSDAVADLGSVADELAFIHNVVGKTGVHSQATLLQATGFNLPGFPGMGSWVSYGLGTENENLPTFVVLPDHRGLASNGTKNWDAAFLPQQHSGTVIYPGTETPIADLFPHKKGDFVTRDSEAAAHAVMAKLNQAHAASRAGDDRLESRIRSYELAARMQLAAPEALDISREPEYLLRAYGINNSVKEWPKEINAAEEADIFGRKCLVARRLLERGVRFVQIWSGNDNGFPRRNWDSHEDIERDHGPLARGMARGASALIQDLKQRGLLDDTIILWTTEFGRMPSTQGGKGRFDICATNSHSLATERAVLQLGFDWGTNKSCLKAACGGSYELAGDHIIPTVVGYAKDGIVEGLLPDNAGVLFGAEAIRQRLHLNLVQPMVDGVIRD
;
A
#
# COMPACT_ATOMS: atom_id res chain seq x y z
N MET A 1 34.17 6.76 -81.68
CA MET A 1 34.62 6.42 -80.31
C MET A 1 34.17 7.53 -79.38
N HIS A 2 33.09 7.30 -78.64
CA HIS A 2 32.72 8.07 -77.45
C HIS A 2 32.74 7.08 -76.28
N PRO A 3 33.46 7.35 -75.19
CA PRO A 3 33.51 6.44 -74.05
C PRO A 3 32.17 6.50 -73.30
N GLN A 4 31.52 5.34 -73.13
CA GLN A 4 30.41 5.20 -72.20
C GLN A 4 30.95 5.30 -70.77
N ASN A 5 30.26 6.10 -69.95
CA ASN A 5 30.61 6.36 -68.55
C ASN A 5 30.03 5.24 -67.68
N ASP A 6 30.87 4.31 -67.23
CA ASP A 6 30.48 3.14 -66.42
C ASP A 6 30.49 3.43 -64.90
N SER A 7 30.15 4.66 -64.50
CA SER A 7 30.07 5.04 -63.08
C SER A 7 28.92 4.34 -62.35
N PRO A 8 29.16 3.67 -61.19
CA PRO A 8 28.12 3.03 -60.39
C PRO A 8 27.11 4.02 -59.76
N PHE A 9 27.36 5.33 -59.84
CA PHE A 9 26.51 6.38 -59.29
C PHE A 9 25.37 6.84 -60.22
N HIS A 10 25.29 6.33 -61.46
CA HIS A 10 24.23 6.68 -62.44
C HIS A 10 23.24 5.54 -62.74
N ARG A 11 23.26 4.45 -61.97
CA ARG A 11 22.19 3.44 -62.05
C ARG A 11 20.98 3.94 -61.26
N ALA A 12 20.03 4.58 -61.93
CA ALA A 12 18.69 4.71 -61.39
C ALA A 12 18.16 3.28 -61.16
N ALA A 13 17.94 2.91 -59.89
CA ALA A 13 17.27 1.66 -59.57
C ALA A 13 15.88 1.67 -60.25
N PRO A 14 15.47 0.59 -60.92
CA PRO A 14 14.13 0.53 -61.50
C PRO A 14 13.11 0.70 -60.38
N LEU A 15 12.33 1.79 -60.45
CA LEU A 15 11.20 2.02 -59.55
C LEU A 15 10.24 0.85 -59.72
N ARG A 16 10.19 -0.05 -58.73
CA ARG A 16 9.14 -1.07 -58.66
C ARG A 16 7.80 -0.33 -58.56
N PRO A 17 6.82 -0.64 -59.43
CA PRO A 17 5.50 -0.06 -59.30
C PRO A 17 4.91 -0.51 -57.97
N ARG A 18 4.67 0.47 -57.08
CA ARG A 18 4.06 0.21 -55.78
C ARG A 18 2.66 -0.36 -55.99
N THR A 19 2.37 -1.46 -55.32
CA THR A 19 1.04 -2.08 -55.37
C THR A 19 0.02 -1.16 -54.69
N ARG A 20 -1.24 -1.25 -55.09
CA ARG A 20 -2.34 -0.52 -54.42
C ARG A 20 -2.39 -0.78 -52.90
N ARG A 21 -1.95 -1.97 -52.47
CA ARG A 21 -1.82 -2.34 -51.05
C ARG A 21 -0.72 -1.55 -50.35
N GLU A 22 0.45 -1.42 -50.97
CA GLU A 22 1.55 -0.61 -50.43
C GLU A 22 1.18 0.88 -50.38
N PHE A 23 0.47 1.39 -51.38
CA PHE A 23 -0.03 2.77 -51.37
C PHE A 23 -1.04 3.04 -50.25
N LEU A 24 -2.00 2.14 -50.03
CA LEU A 24 -2.97 2.25 -48.92
C LEU A 24 -2.30 2.08 -47.54
N TRP A 25 -1.31 1.18 -47.44
CA TRP A 25 -0.51 1.01 -46.22
C TRP A 25 0.31 2.25 -45.89
N GLU A 26 0.98 2.86 -46.88
CA GLU A 26 1.79 4.06 -46.66
C GLU A 26 0.95 5.34 -46.49
N SER A 27 -0.17 5.47 -47.19
CA SER A 27 -0.98 6.70 -47.18
C SER A 27 -1.99 6.77 -46.03
N GLY A 28 -2.48 5.62 -45.53
CA GLY A 28 -3.46 5.55 -44.44
C GLY A 28 -3.02 4.71 -43.23
N GLY A 29 -2.16 3.71 -43.45
CA GLY A 29 -1.65 2.80 -42.42
C GLY A 29 -0.34 3.22 -41.75
N GLY A 30 0.37 4.24 -42.26
CA GLY A 30 1.68 4.64 -41.73
C GLY A 30 1.62 5.23 -40.32
N LEU A 31 0.73 6.19 -40.09
CA LEU A 31 0.51 6.77 -38.75
C LEU A 31 -0.18 5.78 -37.81
N GLY A 32 -1.17 5.03 -38.31
CA GLY A 32 -1.83 3.98 -37.55
C GLY A 32 -0.90 2.82 -37.18
N GLY A 33 0.04 2.49 -38.06
CA GLY A 33 1.08 1.49 -37.85
C GLY A 33 2.16 1.95 -36.87
N LEU A 34 2.51 3.24 -36.86
CA LEU A 34 3.36 3.83 -35.81
C LEU A 34 2.66 3.86 -34.46
N ALA A 35 1.38 4.25 -34.41
CA ALA A 35 0.58 4.20 -33.19
C ALA A 35 0.43 2.75 -32.69
N LEU A 36 0.13 1.79 -33.58
CA LEU A 36 0.04 0.37 -33.24
C LEU A 36 1.40 -0.19 -32.81
N ALA A 37 2.50 0.14 -33.48
CA ALA A 37 3.84 -0.27 -33.08
C ALA A 37 4.21 0.31 -31.71
N SER A 38 3.86 1.58 -31.44
CA SER A 38 4.05 2.19 -30.13
C SER A 38 3.22 1.49 -29.05
N LEU A 39 1.94 1.18 -29.32
CA LEU A 39 1.08 0.44 -28.38
C LEU A 39 1.60 -0.97 -28.14
N LEU A 40 1.97 -1.70 -29.20
CA LEU A 40 2.57 -3.04 -29.09
C LEU A 40 3.92 -3.00 -28.36
N GLN A 41 4.69 -1.92 -28.49
CA GLN A 41 5.94 -1.74 -27.76
C GLN A 41 5.68 -1.45 -26.28
N SER A 42 4.71 -0.58 -25.96
CA SER A 42 4.27 -0.30 -24.59
C SER A 42 3.71 -1.54 -23.89
N ASP A 43 2.98 -2.39 -24.62
CA ASP A 43 2.45 -3.67 -24.12
C ASP A 43 3.49 -4.81 -24.11
N SER A 44 4.75 -4.51 -24.48
CA SER A 44 5.85 -5.50 -24.59
C SER A 44 5.54 -6.68 -25.54
N LEU A 45 4.68 -6.48 -26.54
CA LEU A 45 4.27 -7.47 -27.54
C LEU A 45 5.17 -7.49 -28.79
N LEU A 46 6.10 -6.53 -28.92
CA LEU A 46 7.13 -6.55 -29.97
C LEU A 46 8.36 -7.36 -29.51
N ALA A 47 8.91 -8.17 -30.41
CA ALA A 47 10.15 -8.88 -30.17
C ALA A 47 11.30 -7.89 -29.91
N ALA A 48 12.06 -8.09 -28.83
CA ALA A 48 13.23 -7.27 -28.52
C ALA A 48 14.26 -7.39 -29.66
N SER A 49 14.53 -6.29 -30.36
CA SER A 49 15.64 -6.22 -31.31
C SER A 49 16.96 -6.14 -30.54
N ALA A 50 17.87 -7.08 -30.79
CA ALA A 50 19.12 -7.24 -30.05
C ALA A 50 20.17 -6.12 -30.20
N ASP A 51 19.91 -5.04 -30.97
CA ASP A 51 20.97 -4.15 -31.47
C ASP A 51 20.88 -2.65 -31.12
N SER A 52 20.08 -2.21 -30.14
CA SER A 52 20.03 -0.78 -29.77
C SER A 52 20.83 -0.43 -28.51
N ILE A 53 22.16 -0.52 -28.57
CA ILE A 53 23.09 -0.03 -27.52
C ILE A 53 23.35 1.50 -27.64
N GLY A 54 22.72 2.20 -28.59
CA GLY A 54 23.14 3.55 -29.00
C GLY A 54 22.40 4.78 -28.47
N ASN A 55 21.26 4.68 -27.76
CA ASN A 55 20.47 5.89 -27.44
C ASN A 55 20.03 5.96 -25.98
N ARG A 56 21.00 6.19 -25.08
CA ARG A 56 20.79 6.44 -23.64
C ARG A 56 20.47 7.93 -23.36
N GLN A 57 19.40 8.44 -23.96
CA GLN A 57 18.90 9.80 -23.65
C GLN A 57 17.39 9.88 -23.37
N SER A 58 16.75 8.74 -23.11
CA SER A 58 15.43 8.67 -22.47
C SER A 58 15.47 7.57 -21.40
N ALA A 59 16.12 7.86 -20.27
CA ALA A 59 16.49 6.86 -19.27
C ALA A 59 15.72 6.94 -17.94
N ILE A 60 14.54 7.57 -17.89
CA ILE A 60 13.73 7.62 -16.65
C ILE A 60 12.23 7.48 -16.97
N GLY A 61 11.88 6.50 -17.81
CA GLY A 61 10.50 6.27 -18.22
C GLY A 61 10.22 4.90 -18.85
N ASN A 62 11.24 4.16 -19.29
CA ASN A 62 11.04 2.76 -19.64
C ASN A 62 10.83 1.96 -18.35
N SER A 63 9.67 1.30 -18.29
CA SER A 63 9.37 0.16 -17.41
C SER A 63 10.67 -0.59 -17.14
N LEU A 64 11.20 -0.42 -15.93
CA LEU A 64 12.29 -1.24 -15.43
C LEU A 64 11.69 -2.64 -15.31
N THR A 65 11.75 -3.42 -16.39
CA THR A 65 11.32 -4.83 -16.35
C THR A 65 12.14 -5.48 -15.25
N PRO A 66 11.52 -5.84 -14.11
CA PRO A 66 12.27 -6.33 -12.98
C PRO A 66 12.93 -7.66 -13.34
N HIS A 67 14.11 -7.93 -12.77
CA HIS A 67 14.85 -9.17 -13.00
C HIS A 67 14.04 -10.43 -12.69
N PHE A 68 12.99 -10.32 -11.86
CA PHE A 68 11.99 -11.34 -11.61
C PHE A 68 10.60 -10.78 -11.89
N PRO A 69 9.70 -11.53 -12.55
CA PRO A 69 8.31 -11.10 -12.71
C PRO A 69 7.68 -10.95 -11.32
N ALA A 70 7.27 -9.72 -10.98
CA ALA A 70 6.55 -9.46 -9.74
C ALA A 70 5.18 -10.15 -9.82
N ARG A 71 4.90 -11.08 -8.90
CA ARG A 71 3.60 -11.75 -8.81
C ARG A 71 2.48 -10.77 -8.46
N ALA A 72 2.76 -9.86 -7.52
CA ALA A 72 1.89 -8.75 -7.21
C ALA A 72 2.21 -7.55 -8.11
N LYS A 73 1.19 -7.01 -8.77
CA LYS A 73 1.28 -5.82 -9.62
C LYS A 73 0.87 -4.55 -8.86
N ARG A 74 0.05 -4.73 -7.81
CA ARG A 74 -0.58 -3.63 -7.08
C ARG A 74 -0.53 -3.84 -5.57
N VAL A 75 -0.61 -2.74 -4.84
CA VAL A 75 -0.66 -2.69 -3.39
C VAL A 75 -1.75 -1.74 -2.93
N VAL A 76 -2.62 -2.20 -2.03
CA VAL A 76 -3.49 -1.35 -1.22
C VAL A 76 -2.98 -1.36 0.22
N HIS A 77 -2.46 -0.23 0.68
CA HIS A 77 -1.98 -0.09 2.05
C HIS A 77 -3.05 0.56 2.92
N LEU A 78 -3.68 -0.19 3.82
CA LEU A 78 -4.62 0.26 4.83
C LEU A 78 -3.85 0.62 6.11
N PHE A 79 -3.72 1.92 6.40
CA PHE A 79 -3.02 2.41 7.59
C PHE A 79 -3.99 2.94 8.64
N MET A 80 -4.06 2.26 9.78
CA MET A 80 -4.87 2.65 10.94
C MET A 80 -4.01 3.46 11.90
N ALA A 81 -4.11 4.78 11.85
CA ALA A 81 -3.23 5.68 12.60
C ALA A 81 -3.72 5.87 14.05
N GLY A 82 -2.83 5.62 14.99
CA GLY A 82 -3.05 5.72 16.44
C GLY A 82 -2.88 4.40 17.20
N ALA A 83 -2.10 3.44 16.71
CA ALA A 83 -1.88 2.15 17.38
C ALA A 83 -3.19 1.36 17.60
N ALA A 84 -3.79 0.91 16.50
CA ALA A 84 -4.97 0.07 16.52
C ALA A 84 -4.75 -1.17 17.41
N SER A 85 -5.62 -1.35 18.41
CA SER A 85 -5.45 -2.41 19.41
C SER A 85 -5.60 -3.81 18.82
N HIS A 86 -4.48 -4.47 18.53
CA HIS A 86 -4.49 -5.84 18.04
C HIS A 86 -5.15 -6.81 19.02
N LEU A 87 -5.05 -6.56 20.33
CA LEU A 87 -5.67 -7.37 21.40
C LEU A 87 -7.20 -7.29 21.41
N ASP A 88 -7.77 -6.18 20.95
CA ASP A 88 -9.22 -5.98 20.90
C ASP A 88 -9.81 -6.30 19.51
N LEU A 89 -8.98 -6.52 18.49
CA LEU A 89 -9.41 -6.75 17.10
C LEU A 89 -9.12 -8.18 16.64
N PHE A 90 -7.87 -8.62 16.76
CA PHE A 90 -7.38 -9.77 16.02
C PHE A 90 -6.69 -10.82 16.89
N ASP A 91 -6.20 -10.48 18.08
CA ASP A 91 -5.31 -11.34 18.84
C ASP A 91 -5.91 -11.70 20.20
N PHE A 92 -6.77 -12.73 20.19
CA PHE A 92 -7.44 -13.20 21.40
C PHE A 92 -6.44 -13.82 22.38
N LYS A 93 -6.37 -13.26 23.60
CA LYS A 93 -5.53 -13.76 24.70
C LYS A 93 -6.41 -14.21 25.87
N PRO A 94 -6.66 -15.53 26.03
CA PRO A 94 -7.47 -16.05 27.14
C PRO A 94 -6.96 -15.66 28.53
N GLU A 95 -5.64 -15.51 28.70
CA GLU A 95 -5.06 -15.08 29.97
C GLU A 95 -5.46 -13.66 30.38
N LEU A 96 -5.70 -12.75 29.42
CA LEU A 96 -6.18 -11.41 29.74
C LEU A 96 -7.62 -11.43 30.28
N VAL A 97 -8.43 -12.41 29.86
CA VAL A 97 -9.77 -12.60 30.40
C VAL A 97 -9.71 -13.10 31.85
N LYS A 98 -8.83 -14.07 32.12
CA LYS A 98 -8.68 -14.64 33.47
C LYS A 98 -8.10 -13.65 34.49
N ARG A 99 -7.20 -12.78 34.04
CA ARG A 99 -6.46 -11.85 34.89
C ARG A 99 -7.03 -10.44 34.89
N ASP A 100 -8.17 -10.22 34.23
CA ASP A 100 -8.81 -8.91 34.11
C ASP A 100 -8.93 -8.20 35.47
N GLY A 101 -8.48 -6.95 35.54
CA GLY A 101 -8.50 -6.14 36.75
C GLY A 101 -7.41 -6.45 37.78
N GLN A 102 -6.63 -7.52 37.63
CA GLN A 102 -5.49 -7.80 38.51
C GLN A 102 -4.30 -6.90 38.15
N PRO A 103 -3.42 -6.56 39.13
CA PRO A 103 -2.20 -5.79 38.85
C PRO A 103 -1.36 -6.42 37.73
N SER A 104 -0.91 -5.60 36.79
CA SER A 104 -0.06 -6.08 35.70
C SER A 104 1.36 -6.36 36.20
N ASP A 105 1.89 -7.53 35.86
CA ASP A 105 3.28 -7.89 36.09
C ASP A 105 3.88 -8.49 34.82
N PHE A 106 4.71 -7.71 34.14
CA PHE A 106 5.37 -8.11 32.90
C PHE A 106 6.64 -8.93 33.16
N GLY A 107 7.06 -9.11 34.42
CA GLY A 107 8.28 -9.82 34.80
C GLY A 107 9.57 -9.07 34.47
N GLU A 108 9.48 -7.89 33.88
CA GLU A 108 10.58 -6.99 33.58
C GLU A 108 10.14 -5.52 33.65
N ALA A 109 11.11 -4.61 33.67
CA ALA A 109 10.83 -3.19 33.63
C ALA A 109 10.31 -2.81 32.23
N VAL A 110 9.04 -2.43 32.16
CA VAL A 110 8.41 -1.89 30.95
C VAL A 110 8.34 -0.38 31.06
N GLU A 111 8.83 0.31 30.03
CA GLU A 111 8.78 1.76 29.96
C GLU A 111 7.34 2.21 29.68
N ALA A 112 6.74 2.93 30.63
CA ALA A 112 5.40 3.50 30.50
C ALA A 112 5.52 5.01 30.23
N PHE A 113 5.01 5.47 29.09
CA PHE A 113 5.16 6.87 28.65
C PHE A 113 4.36 7.87 29.52
N GLN A 114 3.19 7.47 30.04
CA GLN A 114 2.32 8.30 30.89
C GLN A 114 1.51 7.45 31.90
N ASN A 115 1.30 7.95 33.12
CA ASN A 115 0.42 7.41 34.18
C ASN A 115 0.77 6.04 34.82
N GLY A 116 1.87 5.40 34.42
CA GLY A 116 2.33 4.12 35.00
C GLY A 116 1.42 2.93 34.67
N LEU A 117 1.93 1.70 34.83
CA LEU A 117 1.21 0.48 34.43
C LEU A 117 -0.08 0.26 35.25
N GLY A 118 -1.23 0.21 34.57
CA GLY A 118 -2.51 -0.18 35.17
C GLY A 118 -2.71 -1.70 35.20
N PRO A 119 -3.85 -2.19 35.72
CA PRO A 119 -4.16 -3.63 35.75
C PRO A 119 -4.22 -4.24 34.35
N TRP A 120 -4.13 -5.58 34.28
CA TRP A 120 -4.46 -6.32 33.07
C TRP A 120 -5.89 -6.00 32.61
N LYS A 121 -6.09 -5.91 31.30
CA LYS A 121 -7.39 -5.62 30.70
C LYS A 121 -7.77 -6.69 29.71
N LYS A 122 -8.90 -7.36 29.93
CA LYS A 122 -9.49 -8.26 28.93
C LYS A 122 -9.91 -7.50 27.67
N PRO A 123 -10.04 -8.17 26.51
CA PRO A 123 -10.57 -7.54 25.32
C PRO A 123 -11.96 -6.91 25.56
N VAL A 124 -12.22 -5.77 24.93
CA VAL A 124 -13.51 -5.06 25.08
C VAL A 124 -14.66 -5.84 24.44
N TRP A 125 -14.41 -6.49 23.30
CA TRP A 125 -15.38 -7.27 22.55
C TRP A 125 -15.12 -8.76 22.66
N ASP A 126 -16.19 -9.55 22.54
CA ASP A 126 -16.10 -11.00 22.46
C ASP A 126 -15.44 -11.44 21.15
N PHE A 127 -14.81 -12.61 21.18
CA PHE A 127 -14.16 -13.21 20.01
C PHE A 127 -14.87 -14.48 19.56
N LYS A 128 -14.90 -14.69 18.26
CA LYS A 128 -15.44 -15.91 17.62
C LYS A 128 -14.45 -16.41 16.57
N ALA A 129 -14.46 -17.72 16.33
CA ALA A 129 -13.66 -18.33 15.28
C ALA A 129 -14.36 -18.13 13.92
N TYR A 130 -13.60 -17.72 12.91
CA TYR A 130 -14.08 -17.51 11.54
C TYR A 130 -13.23 -18.26 10.53
N GLY A 131 -13.83 -18.57 9.38
CA GLY A 131 -13.18 -19.30 8.30
C GLY A 131 -12.85 -20.75 8.65
N GLN A 132 -12.21 -21.44 7.71
CA GLN A 132 -11.66 -22.78 7.90
C GLN A 132 -10.39 -22.75 8.76
N SER A 133 -9.66 -21.64 8.72
CA SER A 133 -8.51 -21.37 9.59
C SER A 133 -8.87 -21.30 11.08
N GLY A 134 -10.16 -21.13 11.42
CA GLY A 134 -10.62 -20.97 12.80
C GLY A 134 -10.07 -19.69 13.43
N LYS A 135 -9.72 -18.69 12.63
CA LYS A 135 -9.11 -17.46 13.12
C LYS A 135 -10.06 -16.74 14.07
N MET A 136 -9.59 -16.49 15.29
CA MET A 136 -10.33 -15.68 16.26
C MET A 136 -10.33 -14.23 15.82
N LEU A 137 -11.51 -13.64 15.66
CA LEU A 137 -11.74 -12.23 15.39
C LEU A 137 -12.73 -11.68 16.42
N SER A 138 -12.55 -10.42 16.82
CA SER A 138 -13.49 -9.78 17.74
C SER A 138 -14.78 -9.35 17.04
N ASP A 139 -15.85 -9.16 17.81
CA ASP A 139 -17.13 -8.66 17.29
C ASP A 139 -17.02 -7.26 16.64
N ALA A 140 -15.97 -6.49 16.94
CA ALA A 140 -15.72 -5.19 16.30
C ALA A 140 -15.27 -5.31 14.84
N VAL A 141 -14.67 -6.45 14.46
CA VAL A 141 -14.16 -6.72 13.10
C VAL A 141 -14.83 -7.94 12.46
N ALA A 142 -16.00 -8.34 12.96
CA ALA A 142 -16.72 -9.53 12.52
C ALA A 142 -16.99 -9.59 11.01
N ASP A 143 -17.13 -8.44 10.34
CA ASP A 143 -17.34 -8.36 8.88
C ASP A 143 -16.18 -8.96 8.06
N LEU A 144 -14.95 -8.95 8.60
CA LEU A 144 -13.79 -9.63 8.01
C LEU A 144 -13.89 -11.15 8.08
N GLY A 145 -14.78 -11.69 8.92
CA GLY A 145 -14.95 -13.13 9.10
C GLY A 145 -15.30 -13.88 7.83
N SER A 146 -16.01 -13.24 6.90
CA SER A 146 -16.36 -13.78 5.58
C SER A 146 -15.15 -13.97 4.64
N VAL A 147 -14.04 -13.27 4.92
CA VAL A 147 -12.79 -13.31 4.15
C VAL A 147 -11.62 -13.77 5.02
N ALA A 148 -11.87 -14.36 6.19
CA ALA A 148 -10.84 -14.71 7.18
C ALA A 148 -9.73 -15.60 6.61
N ASP A 149 -10.08 -16.50 5.68
CA ASP A 149 -9.13 -17.42 5.03
C ASP A 149 -8.29 -16.76 3.91
N GLU A 150 -8.62 -15.51 3.53
CA GLU A 150 -7.85 -14.65 2.62
C GLU A 150 -6.90 -13.70 3.37
N LEU A 151 -6.79 -13.85 4.70
CA LEU A 151 -5.98 -12.98 5.56
C LEU A 151 -4.80 -13.76 6.16
N ALA A 152 -3.65 -13.09 6.26
CA ALA A 152 -2.43 -13.59 6.87
C ALA A 152 -2.07 -12.65 8.02
N PHE A 153 -1.94 -13.24 9.20
CA PHE A 153 -1.60 -12.50 10.40
C PHE A 153 -0.11 -12.69 10.68
N ILE A 154 0.63 -11.59 10.78
CA ILE A 154 2.05 -11.56 11.09
C ILE A 154 2.18 -10.95 12.49
N HIS A 155 2.33 -11.81 13.50
CA HIS A 155 2.32 -11.40 14.91
C HIS A 155 3.68 -10.98 15.47
N ASN A 156 4.74 -11.11 14.67
CA ASN A 156 6.13 -10.96 15.10
C ASN A 156 6.85 -9.80 14.39
N VAL A 157 6.13 -8.71 14.13
CA VAL A 157 6.74 -7.44 13.72
C VAL A 157 7.21 -6.71 14.97
N VAL A 158 8.26 -5.91 14.85
CA VAL A 158 8.81 -5.19 15.99
C VAL A 158 9.22 -3.79 15.56
N GLY A 159 8.75 -2.79 16.30
CA GLY A 159 9.04 -1.38 16.06
C GLY A 159 10.41 -0.92 16.55
N LYS A 160 10.69 0.37 16.38
CA LYS A 160 11.88 1.05 16.97
C LYS A 160 11.49 2.21 17.88
N THR A 161 10.20 2.50 18.00
CA THR A 161 9.68 3.69 18.68
C THR A 161 8.20 3.51 19.00
N GLY A 162 7.79 3.97 20.19
CA GLY A 162 6.40 3.97 20.67
C GLY A 162 5.79 5.37 20.54
N VAL A 163 6.43 6.26 19.77
CA VAL A 163 5.95 7.62 19.53
C VAL A 163 5.25 7.64 18.18
N HIS A 164 3.95 7.99 18.19
CA HIS A 164 3.11 8.01 16.97
C HIS A 164 3.78 8.69 15.78
N SER A 165 4.34 9.90 15.97
CA SER A 165 5.00 10.62 14.87
C SER A 165 6.21 9.89 14.28
N GLN A 166 7.05 9.26 15.10
CA GLN A 166 8.20 8.53 14.56
C GLN A 166 7.78 7.19 13.95
N ALA A 167 6.77 6.55 14.53
CA ALA A 167 6.29 5.25 14.09
C ALA A 167 5.49 5.34 12.79
N THR A 168 4.71 6.40 12.55
CA THR A 168 4.08 6.61 11.23
C THR A 168 5.11 6.72 10.12
N LEU A 169 6.22 7.45 10.37
CA LEU A 169 7.33 7.53 9.42
C LEU A 169 8.01 6.18 9.24
N LEU A 170 8.22 5.42 10.31
CA LEU A 170 8.82 4.09 10.23
C LEU A 170 7.99 3.15 9.35
N GLN A 171 6.68 3.12 9.52
CA GLN A 171 5.80 2.27 8.71
C GLN A 171 5.67 2.77 7.27
N ALA A 172 5.63 4.09 7.07
CA ALA A 172 5.43 4.65 5.74
C ALA A 172 6.72 4.70 4.91
N THR A 173 7.89 4.82 5.53
CA THR A 173 9.19 5.06 4.85
C THR A 173 10.27 4.05 5.20
N GLY A 174 10.14 3.29 6.29
CA GLY A 174 11.20 2.43 6.84
C GLY A 174 12.16 3.14 7.81
N PHE A 175 11.99 4.45 8.03
CA PHE A 175 12.88 5.26 8.86
C PHE A 175 12.13 6.06 9.94
N ASN A 176 12.71 6.18 11.13
CA ASN A 176 12.14 7.00 12.23
C ASN A 176 12.32 8.51 12.02
N LEU A 177 13.20 8.90 11.10
CA LEU A 177 13.53 10.30 10.79
C LEU A 177 12.90 10.68 9.43
N PRO A 178 12.48 11.94 9.26
CA PRO A 178 12.00 12.42 7.98
C PRO A 178 13.13 12.52 6.95
N GLY A 179 12.77 12.68 5.67
CA GLY A 179 13.72 12.86 4.56
C GLY A 179 13.97 11.60 3.74
N PHE A 180 13.19 10.54 3.97
CA PHE A 180 13.21 9.32 3.18
C PHE A 180 11.92 9.16 2.38
N PRO A 181 11.99 8.61 1.15
CA PRO A 181 10.81 8.41 0.34
C PRO A 181 9.85 7.40 0.97
N GLY A 182 8.55 7.65 0.84
CA GLY A 182 7.53 6.69 1.23
C GLY A 182 7.59 5.41 0.40
N MET A 183 7.03 4.31 0.94
CA MET A 183 6.96 3.01 0.27
C MET A 183 6.29 3.10 -1.10
N GLY A 184 5.19 3.86 -1.22
CA GLY A 184 4.53 4.09 -2.50
C GLY A 184 5.40 4.85 -3.51
N SER A 185 6.25 5.77 -3.03
CA SER A 185 7.21 6.49 -3.87
C SER A 185 8.30 5.56 -4.41
N TRP A 186 8.81 4.65 -3.58
CA TRP A 186 9.75 3.62 -4.02
C TRP A 186 9.14 2.65 -5.04
N VAL A 187 7.89 2.21 -4.83
CA VAL A 187 7.16 1.38 -5.79
C VAL A 187 6.97 2.13 -7.11
N SER A 188 6.57 3.41 -7.03
CA SER A 188 6.39 4.27 -8.20
C SER A 188 7.69 4.46 -8.99
N TYR A 189 8.80 4.68 -8.31
CA TYR A 189 10.12 4.87 -8.92
C TYR A 189 10.69 3.56 -9.49
N GLY A 190 10.64 2.48 -8.71
CA GLY A 190 11.27 1.21 -9.07
C GLY A 190 10.50 0.40 -10.11
N LEU A 191 9.16 0.44 -10.09
CA LEU A 191 8.31 -0.37 -10.97
C LEU A 191 7.58 0.45 -12.06
N GLY A 192 7.69 1.77 -12.02
CA GLY A 192 7.01 2.66 -12.98
C GLY A 192 5.49 2.56 -12.92
N THR A 193 4.81 3.06 -13.94
CA THR A 193 3.34 3.03 -14.06
C THR A 193 2.85 1.94 -15.01
N GLU A 194 1.63 1.41 -14.80
CA GLU A 194 0.91 0.58 -15.80
C GLU A 194 -0.10 1.39 -16.60
N ASN A 195 -0.19 2.70 -16.35
CA ASN A 195 -1.18 3.57 -16.97
C ASN A 195 -0.59 4.97 -17.20
N GLU A 196 -1.03 5.67 -18.24
CA GLU A 196 -0.46 6.98 -18.59
C GLU A 196 -1.27 8.18 -18.08
N ASN A 197 -2.45 7.93 -17.48
CA ASN A 197 -3.46 8.94 -17.21
C ASN A 197 -3.75 9.19 -15.73
N LEU A 198 -3.30 8.30 -14.85
CA LEU A 198 -3.46 8.35 -13.40
C LEU A 198 -2.10 8.16 -12.72
N PRO A 199 -1.94 8.74 -11.52
CA PRO A 199 -0.71 8.59 -10.75
C PRO A 199 -0.46 7.13 -10.36
N THR A 200 0.80 6.72 -10.33
CA THR A 200 1.19 5.39 -9.85
C THR A 200 0.93 5.21 -8.35
N PHE A 201 1.07 6.29 -7.58
CA PHE A 201 0.92 6.32 -6.12
C PHE A 201 -0.16 7.34 -5.69
N VAL A 202 -1.26 6.82 -5.14
CA VAL A 202 -2.39 7.58 -4.61
C VAL A 202 -2.45 7.45 -3.09
N VAL A 203 -2.78 8.55 -2.42
CA VAL A 203 -3.04 8.59 -0.98
C VAL A 203 -4.46 9.08 -0.75
N LEU A 204 -5.23 8.35 0.08
CA LEU A 204 -6.59 8.66 0.52
C LEU A 204 -6.53 8.98 2.02
N PRO A 205 -6.34 10.25 2.42
CA PRO A 205 -6.21 10.63 3.82
C PRO A 205 -7.49 10.43 4.62
N ASP A 206 -7.41 10.60 5.93
CA ASP A 206 -8.60 10.73 6.76
C ASP A 206 -9.38 12.01 6.40
N HIS A 207 -10.72 11.97 6.49
CA HIS A 207 -11.54 13.13 6.16
C HIS A 207 -11.42 14.25 7.20
N ARG A 208 -10.95 13.93 8.41
CA ARG A 208 -10.76 14.87 9.53
C ARG A 208 -9.39 15.55 9.50
N GLY A 209 -8.42 14.99 8.79
CA GLY A 209 -7.07 15.56 8.73
C GLY A 209 -6.01 14.59 8.23
N LEU A 210 -4.77 15.09 8.23
CA LEU A 210 -3.59 14.29 7.91
C LEU A 210 -3.04 13.62 9.17
N ALA A 211 -2.43 12.46 8.99
CA ALA A 211 -1.70 11.78 10.05
C ALA A 211 -0.53 12.63 10.58
N SER A 212 0.04 12.20 11.69
CA SER A 212 1.26 12.82 12.23
C SER A 212 2.34 12.93 11.16
N ASN A 213 3.06 14.05 11.11
CA ASN A 213 4.00 14.46 10.04
C ASN A 213 3.39 14.83 8.67
N GLY A 214 2.08 14.69 8.49
CA GLY A 214 1.39 15.11 7.27
C GLY A 214 1.93 14.43 6.01
N THR A 215 2.18 15.23 4.98
CA THR A 215 2.65 14.74 3.67
C THR A 215 4.01 14.07 3.69
N LYS A 216 4.81 14.25 4.75
CA LYS A 216 6.12 13.62 4.89
C LYS A 216 6.06 12.08 4.90
N ASN A 217 4.91 11.49 5.23
CA ASN A 217 4.73 10.03 5.20
C ASN A 217 4.71 9.46 3.76
N TRP A 218 4.43 10.29 2.74
CA TRP A 218 4.31 9.86 1.34
C TRP A 218 5.06 10.78 0.38
N ASP A 219 6.08 11.49 0.88
CA ASP A 219 6.95 12.32 0.07
C ASP A 219 7.86 11.45 -0.83
N ALA A 220 8.29 12.01 -1.96
CA ALA A 220 9.35 11.44 -2.78
C ALA A 220 10.73 11.72 -2.17
N ALA A 221 10.85 12.73 -1.29
CA ALA A 221 12.09 13.15 -0.66
C ALA A 221 13.22 13.38 -1.68
N PHE A 222 14.24 12.52 -1.71
CA PHE A 222 15.35 12.62 -2.68
C PHE A 222 15.06 11.94 -4.03
N LEU A 223 13.92 11.25 -4.19
CA LEU A 223 13.46 10.76 -5.49
C LEU A 223 12.81 11.90 -6.30
N PRO A 224 12.74 11.78 -7.64
CA PRO A 224 12.03 12.74 -8.47
C PRO A 224 10.59 12.99 -8.01
N GLN A 225 10.19 14.26 -7.94
CA GLN A 225 8.92 14.69 -7.33
C GLN A 225 7.68 14.03 -7.94
N GLN A 226 7.76 13.59 -9.20
CA GLN A 226 6.69 12.87 -9.91
C GLN A 226 6.26 11.57 -9.19
N HIS A 227 7.10 11.02 -8.30
CA HIS A 227 6.80 9.81 -7.53
C HIS A 227 6.15 10.08 -6.16
N SER A 228 5.93 11.34 -5.80
CA SER A 228 5.27 11.71 -4.54
C SER A 228 3.79 11.28 -4.55
N GLY A 229 3.24 10.94 -3.38
CA GLY A 229 1.86 10.49 -3.26
C GLY A 229 0.85 11.57 -3.66
N THR A 230 0.00 11.26 -4.63
CA THR A 230 -1.08 12.16 -5.06
C THR A 230 -2.28 12.00 -4.13
N VAL A 231 -2.65 13.08 -3.44
CA VAL A 231 -3.76 13.08 -2.48
C VAL A 231 -5.10 13.18 -3.20
N ILE A 232 -6.03 12.28 -2.84
CA ILE A 232 -7.42 12.28 -3.31
C ILE A 232 -8.34 12.20 -2.10
N TYR A 233 -9.41 13.01 -2.11
CA TYR A 233 -10.49 12.99 -1.12
C TYR A 233 -11.80 12.46 -1.75
N PRO A 234 -12.04 11.14 -1.72
CA PRO A 234 -13.26 10.55 -2.25
C PRO A 234 -14.53 11.18 -1.67
N GLY A 235 -15.51 11.48 -2.52
CA GLY A 235 -16.84 11.93 -2.10
C GLY A 235 -16.97 13.43 -1.79
N THR A 236 -15.92 14.24 -1.96
CA THR A 236 -15.99 15.71 -1.83
C THR A 236 -16.34 16.38 -3.17
N GLU A 237 -16.71 17.68 -3.15
CA GLU A 237 -16.96 18.45 -4.39
C GLU A 237 -15.70 18.55 -5.27
N THR A 238 -14.54 18.67 -4.64
CA THR A 238 -13.23 18.77 -5.31
C THR A 238 -12.30 17.68 -4.76
N PRO A 239 -12.39 16.43 -5.28
CA PRO A 239 -11.60 15.31 -4.78
C PRO A 239 -10.09 15.48 -4.98
N ILE A 240 -9.70 16.16 -6.05
CA ILE A 240 -8.32 16.49 -6.39
C ILE A 240 -8.22 18.01 -6.47
N ALA A 241 -7.33 18.60 -5.67
CA ALA A 241 -7.11 20.04 -5.65
C ALA A 241 -6.62 20.53 -7.02
N ASP A 242 -7.09 21.72 -7.42
CA ASP A 242 -6.67 22.44 -8.63
C ASP A 242 -6.76 21.62 -9.94
N LEU A 243 -7.60 20.58 -9.97
CA LEU A 243 -7.75 19.74 -11.17
C LEU A 243 -8.40 20.53 -12.32
N PHE A 244 -9.38 21.37 -12.04
CA PHE A 244 -10.04 22.22 -13.04
C PHE A 244 -9.77 23.70 -12.78
N PRO A 245 -9.78 24.55 -13.83
CA PRO A 245 -9.70 25.99 -13.66
C PRO A 245 -10.76 26.50 -12.67
N HIS A 246 -10.38 27.46 -11.83
CA HIS A 246 -11.29 28.06 -10.87
C HIS A 246 -12.51 28.67 -11.59
N LYS A 247 -13.71 28.58 -10.98
CA LYS A 247 -14.99 29.07 -11.55
C LYS A 247 -15.01 30.57 -11.93
N LYS A 248 -13.97 31.34 -11.56
CA LYS A 248 -13.79 32.77 -11.87
C LYS A 248 -12.84 33.02 -13.06
N GLY A 249 -12.35 31.97 -13.70
CA GLY A 249 -11.38 32.03 -14.81
C GLY A 249 -12.02 32.04 -16.21
N ASP A 250 -13.25 32.54 -16.33
CA ASP A 250 -14.03 32.55 -17.59
C ASP A 250 -13.42 33.42 -18.70
N PHE A 251 -12.51 34.33 -18.35
CA PHE A 251 -11.70 35.11 -19.29
C PHE A 251 -10.56 34.32 -19.96
N VAL A 252 -10.24 33.12 -19.47
CA VAL A 252 -9.20 32.26 -20.07
C VAL A 252 -9.79 31.56 -21.29
N THR A 253 -9.31 31.94 -22.47
CA THR A 253 -9.68 31.34 -23.75
C THR A 253 -8.67 30.27 -24.15
N ARG A 254 -9.07 29.33 -25.02
CA ARG A 254 -8.16 28.31 -25.59
C ARG A 254 -6.91 28.93 -26.23
N ASP A 255 -7.07 30.06 -26.94
CA ASP A 255 -5.96 30.75 -27.60
C ASP A 255 -5.01 31.36 -26.57
N SER A 256 -5.54 31.98 -25.51
CA SER A 256 -4.72 32.53 -24.42
C SER A 256 -3.98 31.45 -23.62
N GLU A 257 -4.62 30.29 -23.42
CA GLU A 257 -4.02 29.13 -22.75
C GLU A 257 -2.88 28.53 -23.59
N ALA A 258 -3.10 28.31 -24.88
CA ALA A 258 -2.06 27.83 -25.81
C ALA A 258 -0.88 28.82 -25.89
N ALA A 259 -1.15 30.12 -25.96
CA ALA A 259 -0.11 31.16 -25.95
C ALA A 259 0.68 31.17 -24.63
N ALA A 260 0.00 31.03 -23.48
CA ALA A 260 0.64 30.94 -22.18
C ALA A 260 1.55 29.71 -22.08
N HIS A 261 1.08 28.54 -22.53
CA HIS A 261 1.90 27.31 -22.57
C HIS A 261 3.13 27.46 -23.46
N ALA A 262 3.01 28.11 -24.63
CA ALA A 262 4.16 28.35 -25.49
C ALA A 262 5.23 29.23 -24.83
N VAL A 263 4.81 30.28 -24.11
CA VAL A 263 5.72 31.14 -23.34
C VAL A 263 6.36 30.36 -22.20
N MET A 264 5.57 29.59 -21.43
CA MET A 264 6.09 28.75 -20.34
C MET A 264 7.10 27.72 -20.84
N ALA A 265 6.84 27.06 -21.96
CA ALA A 265 7.76 26.10 -22.57
C ALA A 265 9.10 26.76 -22.92
N LYS A 266 9.08 27.97 -23.50
CA LYS A 266 10.30 28.73 -23.83
C LYS A 266 11.09 29.10 -22.56
N LEU A 267 10.41 29.54 -21.51
CA LEU A 267 11.05 29.89 -20.22
C LEU A 267 11.65 28.65 -19.56
N ASN A 268 10.94 27.52 -19.57
CA ASN A 268 11.41 26.26 -19.02
C ASN A 268 12.66 25.76 -19.76
N GLN A 269 12.65 25.79 -21.11
CA GLN A 269 13.81 25.41 -21.92
C GLN A 269 15.03 26.29 -21.62
N ALA A 270 14.85 27.61 -21.53
CA ALA A 270 15.93 28.52 -21.18
C ALA A 270 16.46 28.29 -19.75
N HIS A 271 15.58 27.97 -18.80
CA HIS A 271 15.96 27.66 -17.43
C HIS A 271 16.74 26.34 -17.32
N ALA A 272 16.31 25.31 -18.06
CA ALA A 272 16.96 24.00 -18.10
C ALA A 272 18.35 24.07 -18.76
N ALA A 273 18.49 24.87 -19.83
CA ALA A 273 19.75 24.99 -20.58
C ALA A 273 20.93 25.48 -19.74
N SER A 274 20.70 26.26 -18.69
CA SER A 274 21.77 26.75 -17.78
C SER A 274 22.06 25.83 -16.59
N ARG A 275 21.36 24.69 -16.46
CA ARG A 275 21.44 23.79 -15.30
C ARG A 275 21.46 22.32 -15.74
N ALA A 276 22.49 21.96 -16.49
CA ALA A 276 22.71 20.58 -16.90
C ALA A 276 22.77 19.66 -15.66
N GLY A 277 21.89 18.65 -15.62
CA GLY A 277 21.81 17.67 -14.52
C GLY A 277 20.83 18.00 -13.38
N ASP A 278 20.16 19.16 -13.37
CA ASP A 278 19.07 19.46 -12.42
C ASP A 278 17.73 18.96 -12.99
N ASP A 279 17.24 17.83 -12.48
CA ASP A 279 16.02 17.14 -12.93
C ASP A 279 14.73 17.64 -12.25
N ARG A 280 14.84 18.59 -11.31
CA ARG A 280 13.68 19.06 -10.54
C ARG A 280 12.68 19.82 -11.39
N LEU A 281 13.15 20.60 -12.38
CA LEU A 281 12.26 21.32 -13.31
C LEU A 281 11.50 20.32 -14.17
N GLU A 282 12.22 19.36 -14.76
CA GLU A 282 11.63 18.30 -15.58
C GLU A 282 10.60 17.48 -14.78
N SER A 283 10.93 17.11 -13.54
CA SER A 283 10.01 16.40 -12.64
C SER A 283 8.72 17.19 -12.39
N ARG A 284 8.81 18.51 -12.21
CA ARG A 284 7.63 19.37 -12.03
C ARG A 284 6.80 19.48 -13.30
N ILE A 285 7.43 19.60 -14.47
CA ILE A 285 6.73 19.63 -15.76
C ILE A 285 5.92 18.34 -15.93
N ARG A 286 6.53 17.18 -15.67
CA ARG A 286 5.86 15.88 -15.74
C ARG A 286 4.70 15.75 -14.76
N SER A 287 4.83 16.26 -13.52
CA SER A 287 3.71 16.32 -12.57
C SER A 287 2.53 17.13 -13.11
N TYR A 288 2.78 18.26 -13.78
CA TYR A 288 1.71 19.07 -14.39
C TYR A 288 1.09 18.40 -15.61
N GLU A 289 1.88 17.74 -16.44
CA GLU A 289 1.37 16.97 -17.58
C GLU A 289 0.48 15.81 -17.12
N LEU A 290 0.88 15.12 -16.05
CA LEU A 290 0.04 14.10 -15.42
C LEU A 290 -1.27 14.70 -14.92
N ALA A 291 -1.24 15.85 -14.23
CA ALA A 291 -2.44 16.53 -13.78
C ALA A 291 -3.38 16.89 -14.95
N ALA A 292 -2.85 17.34 -16.08
CA ALA A 292 -3.63 17.60 -17.29
C ALA A 292 -4.29 16.34 -17.85
N ARG A 293 -3.59 15.20 -17.87
CA ARG A 293 -4.18 13.91 -18.28
C ARG A 293 -5.25 13.43 -17.29
N MET A 294 -5.02 13.64 -15.99
CA MET A 294 -5.97 13.30 -14.93
C MET A 294 -7.29 14.05 -15.09
N GLN A 295 -7.34 15.23 -15.71
CA GLN A 295 -8.61 15.96 -15.95
C GLN A 295 -9.63 15.12 -16.75
N LEU A 296 -9.14 14.25 -17.64
CA LEU A 296 -9.99 13.39 -18.47
C LEU A 296 -10.31 12.06 -17.77
N ALA A 297 -9.36 11.48 -17.05
CA ALA A 297 -9.49 10.13 -16.48
C ALA A 297 -9.97 10.09 -15.02
N ALA A 298 -9.59 11.07 -14.20
CA ALA A 298 -9.89 11.07 -12.77
C ALA A 298 -11.39 11.23 -12.46
N PRO A 299 -12.17 12.09 -13.14
CA PRO A 299 -13.60 12.20 -12.86
C PRO A 299 -14.33 10.87 -13.00
N GLU A 300 -14.02 10.10 -14.04
CA GLU A 300 -14.59 8.78 -14.24
C GLU A 300 -14.09 7.78 -13.19
N ALA A 301 -12.80 7.81 -12.85
CA ALA A 301 -12.23 6.91 -11.84
C ALA A 301 -12.85 7.12 -10.44
N LEU A 302 -13.18 8.36 -10.10
CA LEU A 302 -13.68 8.75 -8.77
C LEU A 302 -15.21 8.77 -8.67
N ASP A 303 -15.92 8.74 -9.80
CA ASP A 303 -17.39 8.68 -9.81
C ASP A 303 -17.90 7.30 -9.41
N ILE A 304 -18.33 7.18 -8.16
CA ILE A 304 -18.96 6.00 -7.58
C ILE A 304 -20.50 6.04 -7.70
N SER A 305 -21.10 7.11 -8.22
CA SER A 305 -22.57 7.25 -8.32
C SER A 305 -23.19 6.24 -9.29
N ARG A 306 -22.38 5.74 -10.22
CA ARG A 306 -22.77 4.74 -11.23
C ARG A 306 -22.66 3.30 -10.74
N GLU A 307 -22.15 3.08 -9.53
CA GLU A 307 -22.06 1.74 -8.95
C GLU A 307 -23.44 1.24 -8.51
N PRO A 308 -23.73 -0.05 -8.68
CA PRO A 308 -25.03 -0.59 -8.33
C PRO A 308 -25.25 -0.53 -6.81
N GLU A 309 -26.51 -0.33 -6.41
CA GLU A 309 -26.87 -0.09 -5.00
C GLU A 309 -26.44 -1.23 -4.07
N TYR A 310 -26.48 -2.48 -4.54
CA TYR A 310 -26.02 -3.62 -3.75
C TYR A 310 -24.53 -3.53 -3.41
N LEU A 311 -23.70 -2.98 -4.32
CA LEU A 311 -22.28 -2.82 -4.12
C LEU A 311 -22.01 -1.68 -3.14
N LEU A 312 -22.70 -0.55 -3.29
CA LEU A 312 -22.62 0.56 -2.34
C LEU A 312 -22.96 0.09 -0.90
N ARG A 313 -24.04 -0.70 -0.75
CA ARG A 313 -24.41 -1.31 0.55
C ARG A 313 -23.40 -2.33 1.05
N ALA A 314 -22.73 -3.08 0.17
CA ALA A 314 -21.66 -3.99 0.56
C ALA A 314 -20.50 -3.23 1.22
N TYR A 315 -20.07 -2.12 0.63
CA TYR A 315 -19.03 -1.24 1.19
C TYR A 315 -19.48 -0.41 2.41
N GLY A 316 -20.77 -0.40 2.75
CA GLY A 316 -21.32 0.42 3.85
C GLY A 316 -21.57 1.88 3.45
N ILE A 317 -21.59 2.19 2.15
CA ILE A 317 -21.79 3.54 1.62
C ILE A 317 -23.28 3.89 1.62
N ASN A 318 -23.61 5.03 2.20
CA ASN A 318 -24.96 5.56 2.25
C ASN A 318 -25.03 6.98 1.65
N ASN A 319 -25.43 7.04 0.37
CA ASN A 319 -25.57 8.31 -0.36
C ASN A 319 -26.76 9.18 0.10
N SER A 320 -27.63 8.69 0.98
CA SER A 320 -28.75 9.49 1.51
C SER A 320 -28.34 10.45 2.63
N VAL A 321 -27.19 10.20 3.26
CA VAL A 321 -26.69 11.01 4.39
C VAL A 321 -25.75 12.08 3.84
N LYS A 322 -26.05 13.35 4.13
CA LYS A 322 -25.24 14.50 3.71
C LYS A 322 -24.36 15.07 4.83
N GLU A 323 -24.80 14.90 6.07
CA GLU A 323 -24.14 15.42 7.26
C GLU A 323 -24.14 14.32 8.33
N TRP A 324 -23.01 14.18 9.00
CA TRP A 324 -22.82 13.23 10.09
C TRP A 324 -22.83 13.95 11.44
N PRO A 325 -23.25 13.28 12.52
CA PRO A 325 -23.12 13.81 13.88
C PRO A 325 -21.68 14.19 14.22
N LYS A 326 -21.50 15.03 15.24
CA LYS A 326 -20.14 15.36 15.72
C LYS A 326 -19.50 14.17 16.44
N GLU A 327 -20.34 13.34 17.06
CA GLU A 327 -19.93 12.14 17.76
C GLU A 327 -19.55 11.03 16.76
N ILE A 328 -18.43 10.37 17.05
CA ILE A 328 -17.97 9.25 16.25
C ILE A 328 -19.01 8.12 16.25
N ASN A 329 -19.32 7.58 15.07
CA ASN A 329 -20.35 6.58 14.90
C ASN A 329 -20.00 5.61 13.77
N ALA A 330 -20.46 4.37 13.89
CA ALA A 330 -20.06 3.30 12.96
C ALA A 330 -20.58 3.51 11.53
N ALA A 331 -21.70 4.22 11.35
CA ALA A 331 -22.29 4.45 10.04
C ALA A 331 -21.47 5.44 9.21
N GLU A 332 -21.01 6.53 9.83
CA GLU A 332 -20.07 7.47 9.20
C GLU A 332 -18.76 6.78 8.83
N GLU A 333 -18.17 6.03 9.77
CA GLU A 333 -16.91 5.32 9.53
C GLU A 333 -17.03 4.29 8.40
N ALA A 334 -18.16 3.57 8.33
CA ALA A 334 -18.43 2.63 7.25
C ALA A 334 -18.59 3.34 5.89
N ASP A 335 -19.30 4.47 5.84
CA ASP A 335 -19.47 5.24 4.61
C ASP A 335 -18.13 5.81 4.12
N ILE A 336 -17.39 6.50 5.00
CA ILE A 336 -16.13 7.16 4.64
C ILE A 336 -15.05 6.13 4.26
N PHE A 337 -14.85 5.09 5.07
CA PHE A 337 -13.86 4.06 4.76
C PHE A 337 -14.29 3.24 3.54
N GLY A 338 -15.58 2.92 3.43
CA GLY A 338 -16.17 2.24 2.27
C GLY A 338 -15.94 2.99 0.96
N ARG A 339 -16.17 4.31 0.93
CA ARG A 339 -15.88 5.17 -0.24
C ARG A 339 -14.41 5.09 -0.65
N LYS A 340 -13.48 5.15 0.31
CA LYS A 340 -12.03 5.03 0.02
C LYS A 340 -11.69 3.66 -0.56
N CYS A 341 -12.22 2.58 0.02
CA CYS A 341 -12.01 1.23 -0.49
C CYS A 341 -12.60 1.03 -1.90
N LEU A 342 -13.79 1.56 -2.16
CA LEU A 342 -14.43 1.48 -3.48
C LEU A 342 -13.65 2.26 -4.54
N VAL A 343 -13.20 3.48 -4.20
CA VAL A 343 -12.32 4.27 -5.06
C VAL A 343 -10.99 3.56 -5.29
N ALA A 344 -10.40 2.96 -4.26
CA ALA A 344 -9.17 2.18 -4.40
C ALA A 344 -9.36 1.06 -5.42
N ARG A 345 -10.44 0.28 -5.34
CA ARG A 345 -10.76 -0.74 -6.36
C ARG A 345 -10.84 -0.15 -7.77
N ARG A 346 -11.54 0.96 -7.96
CA ARG A 346 -11.67 1.65 -9.27
C ARG A 346 -10.33 2.16 -9.82
N LEU A 347 -9.42 2.59 -8.93
CA LEU A 347 -8.07 3.02 -9.29
C LEU A 347 -7.20 1.82 -9.70
N LEU A 348 -7.29 0.70 -8.98
CA LEU A 348 -6.57 -0.53 -9.31
C LEU A 348 -6.96 -1.06 -10.70
N GLU A 349 -8.26 -1.07 -11.03
CA GLU A 349 -8.77 -1.44 -12.37
C GLU A 349 -8.18 -0.59 -13.49
N ARG A 350 -7.78 0.64 -13.19
CA ARG A 350 -7.20 1.60 -14.13
C ARG A 350 -5.67 1.64 -14.07
N GLY A 351 -5.04 0.65 -13.44
CA GLY A 351 -3.59 0.49 -13.44
C GLY A 351 -2.84 1.37 -12.43
N VAL A 352 -3.52 1.93 -11.42
CA VAL A 352 -2.82 2.53 -10.27
C VAL A 352 -2.15 1.42 -9.47
N ARG A 353 -0.83 1.51 -9.27
CA ARG A 353 -0.06 0.45 -8.60
C ARG A 353 -0.16 0.51 -7.08
N PHE A 354 -0.17 1.69 -6.48
CA PHE A 354 -0.11 1.82 -5.03
C PHE A 354 -1.19 2.78 -4.54
N VAL A 355 -2.11 2.28 -3.73
CA VAL A 355 -3.16 3.09 -3.08
C VAL A 355 -2.98 2.99 -1.57
N GLN A 356 -2.78 4.12 -0.90
CA GLN A 356 -2.63 4.17 0.56
C GLN A 356 -3.87 4.81 1.18
N ILE A 357 -4.58 4.07 2.04
CA ILE A 357 -5.79 4.50 2.73
C ILE A 357 -5.46 4.76 4.19
N TRP A 358 -5.68 5.98 4.66
CA TRP A 358 -5.50 6.34 6.06
C TRP A 358 -6.84 6.43 6.78
N SER A 359 -6.86 5.99 8.04
CA SER A 359 -8.01 6.10 8.94
C SER A 359 -7.56 6.52 10.33
N GLY A 360 -8.36 7.38 10.97
CA GLY A 360 -8.17 7.83 12.34
C GLY A 360 -7.07 8.86 12.47
N ASN A 361 -7.25 10.07 11.91
CA ASN A 361 -6.29 11.17 12.05
C ASN A 361 -6.89 12.42 12.69
N ASP A 362 -7.86 12.25 13.60
CA ASP A 362 -8.41 13.35 14.39
C ASP A 362 -7.72 13.48 15.74
N ASN A 363 -6.84 14.48 15.85
CA ASN A 363 -6.11 14.82 17.07
C ASN A 363 -6.86 15.83 17.97
N GLY A 364 -8.16 16.04 17.74
CA GLY A 364 -9.02 16.82 18.63
C GLY A 364 -9.21 16.18 20.01
N PHE A 365 -9.96 16.85 20.89
CA PHE A 365 -10.31 16.31 22.20
C PHE A 365 -11.84 16.34 22.43
N PRO A 366 -12.49 15.20 22.72
CA PRO A 366 -11.92 13.84 22.75
C PRO A 366 -11.40 13.39 21.38
N ARG A 367 -10.33 12.57 21.37
CA ARG A 367 -9.77 12.04 20.12
C ARG A 367 -10.79 11.14 19.43
N ARG A 368 -10.83 11.21 18.09
CA ARG A 368 -11.65 10.33 17.22
C ARG A 368 -10.76 9.61 16.23
N ASN A 369 -9.76 8.93 16.78
CA ASN A 369 -8.73 8.18 16.05
C ASN A 369 -8.45 6.85 16.77
N TRP A 370 -7.51 6.07 16.24
CA TRP A 370 -7.12 4.81 16.88
C TRP A 370 -6.29 5.04 18.16
N ASP A 371 -5.89 6.28 18.46
CA ASP A 371 -5.12 6.69 19.64
C ASP A 371 -5.99 6.78 20.91
N SER A 372 -6.76 5.72 21.18
CA SER A 372 -7.85 5.70 22.16
C SER A 372 -7.38 5.42 23.58
N HIS A 373 -6.58 6.35 24.12
CA HIS A 373 -6.18 6.34 25.52
C HIS A 373 -7.38 6.58 26.46
N GLU A 374 -8.37 7.37 26.03
CA GLU A 374 -9.53 7.71 26.85
C GLU A 374 -10.54 6.55 26.96
N ASP A 375 -11.03 6.04 25.83
CA ASP A 375 -12.09 5.04 25.78
C ASP A 375 -12.04 4.21 24.48
N ILE A 376 -11.51 2.98 24.57
CA ILE A 376 -11.43 2.05 23.43
C ILE A 376 -12.81 1.72 22.87
N GLU A 377 -13.82 1.54 23.72
CA GLU A 377 -15.14 1.13 23.23
C GLU A 377 -15.78 2.23 22.38
N ARG A 378 -15.68 3.48 22.85
CA ARG A 378 -16.19 4.66 22.15
C ARG A 378 -15.49 4.89 20.81
N ASP A 379 -14.16 4.77 20.78
CA ASP A 379 -13.34 5.22 19.65
C ASP A 379 -13.04 4.08 18.66
N HIS A 380 -12.44 2.98 19.13
CA HIS A 380 -12.11 1.84 18.26
C HIS A 380 -13.37 1.15 17.74
N GLY A 381 -14.48 1.15 18.49
CA GLY A 381 -15.69 0.43 18.11
C GLY A 381 -16.26 0.87 16.74
N PRO A 382 -16.55 2.17 16.54
CA PRO A 382 -16.93 2.71 15.24
C PRO A 382 -15.85 2.53 14.15
N LEU A 383 -14.59 2.86 14.45
CA LEU A 383 -13.48 2.79 13.50
C LEU A 383 -13.27 1.36 12.97
N ALA A 384 -13.26 0.38 13.86
CA ALA A 384 -13.09 -1.03 13.53
C ALA A 384 -14.23 -1.57 12.68
N ARG A 385 -15.48 -1.24 13.01
CA ARG A 385 -16.64 -1.69 12.22
C ARG A 385 -16.64 -1.08 10.83
N GLY A 386 -16.36 0.22 10.72
CA GLY A 386 -16.26 0.90 9.42
C GLY A 386 -15.14 0.34 8.55
N MET A 387 -13.95 0.19 9.13
CA MET A 387 -12.79 -0.40 8.46
C MET A 387 -13.04 -1.85 8.03
N ALA A 388 -13.55 -2.70 8.93
CA ALA A 388 -13.80 -4.10 8.66
C ALA A 388 -14.83 -4.29 7.54
N ARG A 389 -15.89 -3.47 7.52
CA ARG A 389 -16.89 -3.49 6.46
C ARG A 389 -16.28 -3.15 5.10
N GLY A 390 -15.59 -2.02 4.99
CA GLY A 390 -14.99 -1.56 3.74
C GLY A 390 -13.87 -2.48 3.23
N ALA A 391 -13.02 -2.96 4.13
CA ALA A 391 -11.93 -3.88 3.79
C ALA A 391 -12.46 -5.26 3.35
N SER A 392 -13.46 -5.80 4.05
CA SER A 392 -14.11 -7.06 3.66
C SER A 392 -14.75 -6.96 2.28
N ALA A 393 -15.50 -5.88 2.02
CA ALA A 393 -16.09 -5.61 0.71
C ALA A 393 -15.03 -5.46 -0.39
N LEU A 394 -13.91 -4.78 -0.11
CA LEU A 394 -12.79 -4.65 -1.04
C LEU A 394 -12.19 -6.01 -1.42
N ILE A 395 -11.90 -6.86 -0.43
CA ILE A 395 -11.31 -8.19 -0.67
C ILE A 395 -12.26 -9.03 -1.53
N GLN A 396 -13.56 -9.03 -1.19
CA GLN A 396 -14.56 -9.77 -1.96
C GLN A 396 -14.71 -9.24 -3.40
N ASP A 397 -14.77 -7.91 -3.58
CA ASP A 397 -14.91 -7.28 -4.91
C ASP A 397 -13.67 -7.54 -5.78
N LEU A 398 -12.46 -7.43 -5.21
CA LEU A 398 -11.22 -7.76 -5.92
C LEU A 398 -11.17 -9.25 -6.31
N LYS A 399 -11.61 -10.15 -5.42
CA LYS A 399 -11.68 -11.59 -5.72
C LYS A 399 -12.66 -11.88 -6.85
N GLN A 400 -13.85 -11.29 -6.82
CA GLN A 400 -14.87 -11.46 -7.86
C GLN A 400 -14.38 -10.98 -9.25
N ARG A 401 -13.48 -10.00 -9.26
CA ARG A 401 -12.90 -9.42 -10.49
C ARG A 401 -11.60 -10.10 -10.94
N GLY A 402 -11.10 -11.08 -10.19
CA GLY A 402 -9.80 -11.70 -10.45
C GLY A 402 -8.60 -10.76 -10.23
N LEU A 403 -8.80 -9.65 -9.52
CA LEU A 403 -7.74 -8.69 -9.18
C LEU A 403 -7.06 -9.02 -7.85
N LEU A 404 -7.66 -9.86 -7.01
CA LEU A 404 -7.05 -10.22 -5.73
C LEU A 404 -5.72 -10.95 -5.95
N ASP A 405 -5.62 -11.84 -6.94
CA ASP A 405 -4.43 -12.68 -7.18
C ASP A 405 -3.15 -11.88 -7.47
N ASP A 406 -3.27 -10.65 -7.97
CA ASP A 406 -2.15 -9.75 -8.28
C ASP A 406 -2.11 -8.46 -7.43
N THR A 407 -2.94 -8.39 -6.38
CA THR A 407 -3.02 -7.23 -5.48
C THR A 407 -2.70 -7.61 -4.04
N ILE A 408 -1.62 -7.06 -3.48
CA ILE A 408 -1.37 -7.16 -2.03
C ILE A 408 -2.24 -6.14 -1.32
N ILE A 409 -3.00 -6.57 -0.33
CA ILE A 409 -3.62 -5.65 0.62
C ILE A 409 -2.78 -5.72 1.90
N LEU A 410 -2.17 -4.62 2.29
CA LEU A 410 -1.34 -4.54 3.49
C LEU A 410 -2.11 -3.73 4.52
N TRP A 411 -2.36 -4.31 5.70
CA TRP A 411 -2.93 -3.57 6.81
C TRP A 411 -1.91 -3.43 7.91
N THR A 412 -1.73 -2.20 8.39
CA THR A 412 -0.81 -1.91 9.48
C THR A 412 -1.33 -0.79 10.35
N THR A 413 -0.68 -0.67 11.50
CA THR A 413 -0.72 0.49 12.38
C THR A 413 0.71 0.81 12.81
N GLU A 414 0.95 1.91 13.51
CA GLU A 414 2.28 2.33 13.98
C GLU A 414 2.99 1.24 14.77
N PHE A 415 2.31 0.77 15.82
CA PHE A 415 2.74 -0.23 16.80
C PHE A 415 1.50 -0.79 17.51
N GLY A 416 1.71 -1.79 18.38
CA GLY A 416 0.64 -2.47 19.12
C GLY A 416 0.25 -1.73 20.41
N ARG A 417 -0.83 -2.20 21.05
CA ARG A 417 -1.21 -1.78 22.40
C ARG A 417 -0.83 -2.81 23.44
N MET A 418 -0.47 -2.35 24.63
CA MET A 418 -0.18 -3.21 25.76
C MET A 418 -1.44 -3.93 26.29
N PRO A 419 -1.27 -5.11 26.89
CA PRO A 419 -2.33 -5.84 27.57
C PRO A 419 -2.89 -5.19 28.86
N SER A 420 -2.32 -4.09 29.34
CA SER A 420 -2.75 -3.37 30.55
C SER A 420 -3.43 -2.04 30.25
N THR A 421 -4.21 -1.54 31.22
CA THR A 421 -4.83 -0.20 31.14
C THR A 421 -3.84 0.92 31.45
N GLN A 422 -4.16 2.13 30.99
CA GLN A 422 -3.46 3.36 31.38
C GLN A 422 -4.21 4.12 32.48
N GLY A 423 -4.62 3.41 33.54
CA GLY A 423 -5.38 4.01 34.66
C GLY A 423 -6.80 4.47 34.30
N GLY A 424 -7.29 4.14 33.10
CA GLY A 424 -8.61 4.50 32.58
C GLY A 424 -9.26 3.37 31.77
N LYS A 425 -10.21 3.72 30.88
CA LYS A 425 -10.89 2.72 30.03
C LYS A 425 -10.05 2.25 28.83
N GLY A 426 -9.05 3.04 28.40
CA GLY A 426 -8.12 2.69 27.33
C GLY A 426 -6.94 1.80 27.75
N ARG A 427 -6.17 1.35 26.74
CA ARG A 427 -4.93 0.55 26.89
C ARG A 427 -3.71 1.41 26.61
N PHE A 428 -2.58 1.02 27.17
CA PHE A 428 -1.27 1.57 26.85
C PHE A 428 -0.80 1.23 25.43
N ASP A 429 0.17 1.99 24.92
CA ASP A 429 0.92 1.68 23.71
C ASP A 429 2.15 0.82 24.04
N ILE A 430 2.50 -0.18 23.21
CA ILE A 430 3.69 -1.01 23.43
C ILE A 430 4.83 -0.64 22.47
N CYS A 431 6.06 -0.74 22.97
CA CYS A 431 7.27 -0.62 22.15
C CYS A 431 8.32 -1.64 22.59
N ALA A 432 8.92 -2.37 21.63
CA ALA A 432 10.14 -3.14 21.84
C ALA A 432 10.93 -3.26 20.52
N THR A 433 12.17 -3.76 20.58
CA THR A 433 13.25 -3.52 19.58
C THR A 433 13.59 -4.70 18.64
N ASN A 434 13.98 -4.33 17.41
CA ASN A 434 14.68 -5.09 16.33
C ASN A 434 13.88 -5.80 15.23
N SER A 435 14.40 -5.65 14.01
CA SER A 435 13.76 -5.35 12.73
C SER A 435 13.47 -6.48 11.73
N HIS A 436 12.62 -6.12 10.75
CA HIS A 436 12.43 -6.60 9.35
C HIS A 436 11.27 -7.58 9.06
N SER A 437 10.47 -7.19 8.05
CA SER A 437 9.31 -7.90 7.50
C SER A 437 9.70 -8.92 6.42
N LEU A 438 8.81 -9.88 6.15
CA LEU A 438 8.96 -10.95 5.17
C LEU A 438 7.92 -10.79 4.04
N ALA A 439 8.34 -11.09 2.80
CA ALA A 439 7.46 -11.24 1.65
C ALA A 439 6.72 -12.59 1.69
N THR A 440 5.41 -12.60 1.43
CA THR A 440 4.60 -13.84 1.32
C THR A 440 4.32 -14.17 -0.13
N GLU A 441 4.18 -15.47 -0.44
CA GLU A 441 4.05 -15.99 -1.81
C GLU A 441 2.62 -15.93 -2.41
N ARG A 442 1.65 -15.36 -1.69
CA ARG A 442 0.27 -15.12 -2.14
C ARG A 442 -0.19 -13.70 -1.76
N ALA A 443 -1.13 -13.17 -2.55
CA ALA A 443 -1.85 -11.94 -2.25
C ALA A 443 -2.84 -12.21 -1.11
N VAL A 444 -2.49 -11.72 0.07
CA VAL A 444 -3.22 -11.95 1.31
C VAL A 444 -3.26 -10.62 2.06
N LEU A 445 -4.35 -10.31 2.77
CA LEU A 445 -4.32 -9.19 3.71
C LEU A 445 -3.23 -9.48 4.75
N GLN A 446 -2.08 -8.82 4.66
CA GLN A 446 -1.03 -8.95 5.66
C GLN A 446 -1.35 -8.02 6.82
N LEU A 447 -1.69 -8.60 7.97
CA LEU A 447 -1.93 -7.89 9.21
C LEU A 447 -0.67 -7.98 10.07
N GLY A 448 0.15 -6.93 10.05
CA GLY A 448 1.34 -6.84 10.91
C GLY A 448 0.98 -6.36 12.31
N PHE A 449 1.37 -7.12 13.34
CA PHE A 449 1.25 -6.74 14.74
C PHE A 449 2.62 -6.66 15.41
N ASP A 450 2.75 -5.67 16.29
CA ASP A 450 3.90 -5.50 17.17
C ASP A 450 3.68 -6.26 18.49
N TRP A 451 4.62 -7.15 18.81
CA TRP A 451 4.78 -7.80 20.12
C TRP A 451 6.23 -7.70 20.58
N GLY A 452 6.49 -6.90 21.63
CA GLY A 452 7.61 -7.09 22.56
C GLY A 452 7.13 -7.87 23.79
N THR A 453 7.84 -8.85 24.38
CA THR A 453 9.29 -9.06 24.51
C THR A 453 9.70 -10.55 24.65
N ASN A 454 10.94 -10.85 24.20
CA ASN A 454 11.92 -11.95 24.44
C ASN A 454 11.62 -13.50 24.38
N LYS A 455 12.26 -14.13 23.36
CA LYS A 455 13.08 -15.38 23.34
C LYS A 455 12.49 -16.83 23.29
N SER A 456 11.35 -17.13 22.66
CA SER A 456 11.07 -18.53 22.25
C SER A 456 9.99 -18.67 21.16
N CYS A 457 10.03 -19.74 20.35
CA CYS A 457 8.99 -20.11 19.39
C CYS A 457 8.59 -21.58 19.54
N LEU A 458 7.28 -21.88 19.43
CA LEU A 458 6.72 -23.23 19.42
C LEU A 458 6.43 -23.70 17.98
N LYS A 459 6.60 -25.01 17.74
CA LYS A 459 6.25 -25.69 16.48
C LYS A 459 5.12 -26.68 16.76
N ALA A 460 4.00 -26.55 16.05
CA ALA A 460 3.01 -27.61 15.93
C ALA A 460 3.21 -28.32 14.59
N ALA A 461 3.40 -29.64 14.58
CA ALA A 461 3.44 -30.44 13.37
C ALA A 461 2.29 -31.45 13.41
N CYS A 462 1.49 -31.53 12.33
CA CYS A 462 0.68 -32.72 12.09
C CYS A 462 1.62 -33.87 11.75
N GLY A 463 1.44 -35.01 12.41
CA GLY A 463 2.26 -36.19 12.20
C GLY A 463 1.99 -36.86 10.86
N GLY A 464 3.05 -37.39 10.26
CA GLY A 464 2.99 -38.40 9.19
C GLY A 464 3.57 -37.94 7.86
N SER A 465 4.67 -38.58 7.47
CA SER A 465 5.36 -38.56 6.17
C SER A 465 6.11 -37.28 5.75
N TYR A 466 7.44 -37.42 5.74
CA TYR A 466 8.38 -36.52 5.09
C TYR A 466 8.39 -36.80 3.59
N GLU A 467 7.66 -36.00 2.82
CA GLU A 467 7.97 -35.73 1.41
C GLU A 467 7.64 -34.26 1.14
N LEU A 468 8.66 -33.49 0.75
CA LEU A 468 8.54 -32.09 0.36
C LEU A 468 7.77 -32.01 -0.97
N ALA A 469 6.45 -31.86 -0.88
CA ALA A 469 5.59 -31.44 -1.97
C ALA A 469 4.83 -30.16 -1.55
N GLY A 470 5.01 -29.09 -2.32
CA GLY A 470 4.66 -27.71 -1.97
C GLY A 470 3.18 -27.33 -2.07
N ASP A 471 2.26 -28.08 -1.46
CA ASP A 471 0.81 -27.78 -1.56
C ASP A 471 0.02 -27.77 -0.23
N HIS A 472 0.68 -27.77 0.92
CA HIS A 472 -0.03 -27.69 2.21
C HIS A 472 0.46 -26.52 3.07
N ILE A 473 -0.44 -25.57 3.36
CA ILE A 473 -0.24 -24.51 4.35
C ILE A 473 -0.10 -25.18 5.71
N ILE A 474 1.09 -25.12 6.30
CA ILE A 474 1.33 -25.53 7.68
C ILE A 474 1.00 -24.32 8.57
N PRO A 475 -0.09 -24.34 9.37
CA PRO A 475 -0.38 -23.27 10.31
C PRO A 475 0.69 -23.28 11.41
N THR A 476 1.63 -22.35 11.34
CA THR A 476 2.63 -22.18 12.39
C THR A 476 2.04 -21.25 13.45
N VAL A 477 1.56 -21.81 14.55
CA VAL A 477 1.17 -21.03 15.73
C VAL A 477 2.45 -20.68 16.51
N VAL A 478 2.94 -19.45 16.35
CA VAL A 478 4.08 -18.95 17.10
C VAL A 478 3.58 -18.40 18.44
N GLY A 479 3.67 -19.22 19.49
CA GLY A 479 3.46 -18.83 20.89
C GLY A 479 4.77 -18.84 21.68
N TYR A 480 4.88 -17.96 22.68
CA TYR A 480 6.01 -17.86 23.61
C TYR A 480 5.75 -18.74 24.84
N ALA A 481 6.74 -19.52 25.26
CA ALA A 481 6.67 -20.24 26.53
C ALA A 481 8.03 -20.27 27.23
N LYS A 482 8.00 -20.15 28.57
CA LYS A 482 9.17 -20.25 29.45
C LYS A 482 9.55 -21.72 29.63
N ASP A 483 10.85 -21.99 29.71
CA ASP A 483 11.38 -23.34 29.99
C ASP A 483 10.71 -23.94 31.23
N GLY A 484 10.20 -25.17 31.10
CA GLY A 484 9.49 -25.89 32.15
C GLY A 484 7.99 -25.58 32.34
N ILE A 485 7.40 -24.62 31.60
CA ILE A 485 5.94 -24.34 31.67
C ILE A 485 5.14 -25.21 30.68
N VAL A 486 5.79 -25.76 29.65
CA VAL A 486 5.13 -26.45 28.52
C VAL A 486 5.13 -27.98 28.64
N GLU A 487 5.85 -28.53 29.63
CA GLU A 487 5.86 -29.96 29.91
C GLU A 487 4.50 -30.37 30.49
N GLY A 488 3.59 -30.81 29.60
CA GLY A 488 2.22 -31.22 29.92
C GLY A 488 1.11 -30.44 29.21
N LEU A 489 1.44 -29.37 28.46
CA LEU A 489 0.47 -28.57 27.68
C LEU A 489 0.46 -28.88 26.18
N LEU A 490 1.42 -29.67 25.70
CA LEU A 490 1.56 -30.04 24.30
C LEU A 490 0.96 -31.41 24.03
N PRO A 491 0.22 -31.60 22.92
CA PRO A 491 -0.14 -32.94 22.44
C PRO A 491 1.13 -33.72 22.09
N ASP A 492 1.07 -35.06 22.17
CA ASP A 492 2.22 -35.99 22.04
C ASP A 492 3.04 -35.86 20.73
N ASN A 493 2.56 -35.07 19.77
CA ASN A 493 3.17 -34.80 18.47
C ASN A 493 3.78 -33.39 18.32
N ALA A 494 3.83 -32.59 19.39
CA ALA A 494 4.42 -31.25 19.39
C ALA A 494 5.64 -31.16 20.33
N GLY A 495 6.64 -30.38 19.94
CA GLY A 495 7.89 -30.19 20.70
C GLY A 495 8.34 -28.73 20.73
N VAL A 496 9.05 -28.34 21.79
CA VAL A 496 9.58 -26.98 21.97
C VAL A 496 10.99 -26.91 21.40
N LEU A 497 11.29 -25.86 20.62
CA LEU A 497 12.65 -25.60 20.14
C LEU A 497 13.27 -24.44 20.92
N PHE A 498 14.52 -24.63 21.36
CA PHE A 498 15.27 -23.63 22.12
C PHE A 498 16.58 -23.25 21.42
N GLY A 499 17.07 -22.03 21.70
CA GLY A 499 18.42 -21.60 21.35
C GLY A 499 18.75 -21.64 19.85
N ALA A 500 19.94 -22.18 19.52
CA ALA A 500 20.48 -22.18 18.16
C ALA A 500 19.65 -23.00 17.16
N GLU A 501 18.87 -23.98 17.63
CA GLU A 501 18.04 -24.82 16.77
C GLU A 501 16.74 -24.10 16.34
N ALA A 502 16.16 -23.31 17.24
CA ALA A 502 15.10 -22.36 16.91
C ALA A 502 15.59 -21.28 15.92
N ILE A 503 16.85 -20.83 16.07
CA ILE A 503 17.49 -19.86 15.17
C ILE A 503 17.78 -20.49 13.79
N ARG A 504 18.23 -21.75 13.72
CA ARG A 504 18.43 -22.44 12.43
C ARG A 504 17.14 -22.67 11.66
N GLN A 505 16.04 -22.94 12.35
CA GLN A 505 14.72 -23.04 11.71
C GLN A 505 14.17 -21.65 11.31
N ARG A 506 14.54 -20.56 12.01
CA ARG A 506 14.35 -19.17 11.53
C ARG A 506 15.16 -18.86 10.27
N LEU A 507 16.34 -19.44 10.11
CA LEU A 507 17.29 -19.16 9.03
C LEU A 507 16.90 -19.74 7.66
N HIS A 508 15.85 -20.57 7.55
CA HIS A 508 15.29 -20.93 6.25
C HIS A 508 14.57 -19.75 5.54
N LEU A 509 14.47 -18.59 6.20
CA LEU A 509 13.98 -17.33 5.65
C LEU A 509 15.11 -16.30 5.40
N ASN A 510 16.38 -16.73 5.35
CA ASN A 510 17.49 -15.89 4.91
C ASN A 510 17.54 -15.75 3.38
N LEU A 511 16.69 -14.88 2.84
CA LEU A 511 16.78 -14.42 1.45
C LEU A 511 17.28 -12.96 1.35
N VAL A 512 18.20 -12.49 2.22
CA VAL A 512 18.87 -11.19 2.02
C VAL A 512 20.32 -11.11 2.57
N GLN A 513 21.03 -12.24 2.76
CA GLN A 513 22.48 -12.19 3.06
C GLN A 513 23.40 -12.08 1.81
N PRO A 514 23.03 -12.55 0.60
CA PRO A 514 23.90 -12.36 -0.57
C PRO A 514 24.00 -10.91 -1.08
N MET A 515 23.20 -9.96 -0.55
CA MET A 515 23.18 -8.58 -1.03
C MET A 515 24.02 -7.60 -0.21
N VAL A 516 24.53 -8.00 0.97
CA VAL A 516 25.27 -7.09 1.87
C VAL A 516 26.79 -7.34 1.87
N ASP A 517 27.25 -8.55 1.52
CA ASP A 517 28.68 -8.90 1.66
C ASP A 517 29.45 -9.06 0.32
N GLY A 518 28.90 -8.56 -0.80
CA GLY A 518 29.30 -9.04 -2.13
C GLY A 518 29.92 -8.10 -3.15
N VAL A 519 29.74 -6.76 -3.12
CA VAL A 519 30.25 -5.90 -4.20
C VAL A 519 30.52 -4.47 -3.71
N ILE A 520 31.65 -4.25 -3.04
CA ILE A 520 32.70 -3.27 -3.39
C ILE A 520 33.98 -3.75 -2.67
N ARG A 521 34.88 -4.38 -3.42
CA ARG A 521 36.32 -4.38 -3.12
C ARG A 521 37.02 -3.99 -4.42
N ASP A 522 37.76 -2.89 -4.30
CA ASP A 522 38.45 -2.06 -5.29
C ASP A 522 37.60 -1.26 -6.28
#